data_AF-A0A1D2IF70-F1
#
_entry.id   AF-A0A1D2IF70-F1
#
_cell.length_a   1.000
_cell.length_b   1.000
_cell.length_c   1.000
_cell.angle_alpha   90.00
_cell.angle_beta   90.00
_cell.angle_gamma   90.00
#
_symmetry.space_group_name_H-M   'P 1'
#
loop_
_entity.id
_entity.type
_entity.pdbx_description
1 polymer ?
#
loop_
_entity_poly.entity_id
_entity_poly.type
_entity_poly.pdbx_seq_one_letter_code
_entity_poly.pdbx_strand_id
1 'polypeptide(L)'
;MDDLGLGHAGSARSVTLREVKGVQVGHLSFSWEPFLNPTPEKQKWALNRLNTEEIKKAEARAREEGAEVVILSVHWGLEHYNEPSVPQLQLAQRLTEETGVDLVIGHHAHVVQPIQKVNGTWVAYSLGNQLARHSSPTGLTEEGVIGWFEFQETAEGWDVTARYRTTLVDIPPEVEPGEETPDGAVRDLRLVDAQQMLDEPGDLSEERLARYRLALDRTRGFLYNRGAPGGDGMEQLSLEK
;
A
#
# COMPACT_ATOMS: atom_id res chain seq x y z
N MET A 1 19.03 -2.02 -9.47
CA MET A 1 18.17 -0.86 -9.15
C MET A 1 18.98 0.42 -9.24
N ASP A 2 20.11 0.50 -8.53
CA ASP A 2 21.01 1.67 -8.58
C ASP A 2 21.51 2.00 -9.99
N ASP A 3 22.00 1.00 -10.73
CA ASP A 3 22.46 1.20 -12.12
C ASP A 3 21.35 1.69 -13.08
N LEU A 4 20.09 1.52 -12.69
CA LEU A 4 18.92 1.97 -13.45
C LEU A 4 18.34 3.29 -12.90
N GLY A 5 18.98 3.89 -11.89
CA GLY A 5 18.52 5.13 -11.25
C GLY A 5 17.22 4.98 -10.44
N LEU A 6 16.82 3.75 -10.10
CA LEU A 6 15.55 3.50 -9.40
C LEU A 6 15.63 3.75 -7.89
N GLY A 7 16.84 3.74 -7.31
CA GLY A 7 17.05 3.78 -5.86
C GLY A 7 16.49 2.53 -5.15
N HIS A 8 16.76 2.38 -3.85
CA HIS A 8 16.15 1.34 -3.02
C HIS A 8 16.15 1.70 -1.53
N ALA A 9 15.00 1.58 -0.85
CA ALA A 9 14.90 1.73 0.60
C ALA A 9 14.91 0.35 1.30
N GLY A 10 15.33 0.28 2.57
CA GLY A 10 15.16 -0.91 3.43
C GLY A 10 16.37 -1.83 3.60
N SER A 11 17.46 -1.59 2.87
CA SER A 11 18.78 -2.20 3.13
C SER A 11 19.60 -1.29 4.06
N ALA A 12 20.41 -1.84 4.97
CA ALA A 12 21.13 -1.10 6.03
C ALA A 12 22.28 -0.16 5.56
N ARG A 13 22.16 0.49 4.40
CA ARG A 13 23.15 1.42 3.83
C ARG A 13 22.90 2.86 4.25
N SER A 14 21.94 3.52 3.61
CA SER A 14 21.65 4.95 3.73
C SER A 14 20.16 5.20 3.46
N VAL A 15 19.65 6.33 3.93
CA VAL A 15 18.31 6.80 3.58
C VAL A 15 18.24 6.95 2.06
N THR A 16 17.11 6.58 1.46
CA THR A 16 16.87 6.86 0.05
C THR A 16 16.26 8.25 -0.06
N LEU A 17 17.00 9.19 -0.61
CA LEU A 17 16.49 10.51 -0.97
C LEU A 17 16.18 10.55 -2.46
N ARG A 18 15.05 11.17 -2.80
CA ARG A 18 14.65 11.41 -4.18
C ARG A 18 14.07 12.80 -4.33
N GLU A 19 14.62 13.57 -5.27
CA GLU A 19 14.04 14.85 -5.64
C GLU A 19 12.80 14.64 -6.52
N VAL A 20 11.68 15.23 -6.12
CA VAL A 20 10.43 15.22 -6.88
C VAL A 20 9.91 16.66 -6.96
N LYS A 21 9.92 17.23 -8.17
CA LYS A 21 9.48 18.61 -8.43
C LYS A 21 10.18 19.65 -7.51
N GLY A 22 11.47 19.43 -7.22
CA GLY A 22 12.25 20.29 -6.34
C GLY A 22 12.15 19.99 -4.85
N VAL A 23 11.34 19.01 -4.44
CA VAL A 23 11.18 18.58 -3.04
C VAL A 23 12.02 17.33 -2.79
N GLN A 24 12.86 17.33 -1.76
CA GLN A 24 13.63 16.17 -1.34
C GLN A 24 12.75 15.21 -0.51
N VAL A 25 12.45 14.03 -1.06
CA VAL A 25 11.63 13.00 -0.40
C VAL A 25 12.53 11.88 0.13
N GLY A 26 12.54 11.69 1.45
CA GLY A 26 13.14 10.54 2.11
C GLY A 26 12.19 9.36 2.15
N HIS A 27 12.66 8.18 1.73
CA HIS A 27 11.90 6.94 1.81
C HIS A 27 12.59 5.95 2.75
N LEU A 28 11.88 5.60 3.81
CA LEU A 28 12.27 4.61 4.79
C LEU A 28 11.47 3.33 4.58
N SER A 29 12.09 2.19 4.84
CA SER A 29 11.42 0.88 4.77
C SER A 29 11.88 0.00 5.92
N PHE A 30 10.91 -0.60 6.62
CA PHE A 30 11.11 -1.45 7.78
C PHE A 30 10.15 -2.64 7.76
N SER A 31 10.60 -3.78 8.27
CA SER A 31 9.81 -5.02 8.28
C SER A 31 9.78 -5.68 9.64
N TRP A 32 8.63 -6.24 9.99
CA TRP A 32 8.58 -7.30 11.00
C TRP A 32 9.40 -8.51 10.52
N GLU A 33 10.01 -9.22 11.46
CA GLU A 33 10.78 -10.44 11.19
C GLU A 33 9.99 -11.66 11.67
N PRO A 34 9.73 -12.64 10.80
CA PRO A 34 9.04 -13.86 11.21
C PRO A 34 9.90 -14.70 12.15
N PHE A 35 9.31 -15.08 13.29
CA PHE A 35 9.96 -15.97 14.26
C PHE A 35 10.32 -17.33 13.68
N LEU A 36 9.53 -17.83 12.71
CA LEU A 36 9.72 -19.15 12.10
C LEU A 36 10.91 -19.18 11.13
N ASN A 37 11.17 -18.07 10.44
CA ASN A 37 12.22 -17.96 9.41
C ASN A 37 13.00 -16.66 9.63
N PRO A 38 13.77 -16.55 10.73
CA PRO A 38 14.50 -15.33 11.03
C PRO A 38 15.59 -15.09 10.00
N THR A 39 15.94 -13.82 9.79
CA THR A 39 17.04 -13.45 8.90
C THR A 39 18.34 -14.10 9.42
N PRO A 40 19.11 -14.80 8.58
CA PRO A 40 20.39 -15.35 9.00
C PRO A 40 21.30 -14.28 9.61
N GLU A 41 22.02 -14.62 10.68
CA GLU A 41 22.83 -13.65 11.45
C GLU A 41 23.77 -12.81 10.57
N LYS A 42 24.40 -13.45 9.57
CA LYS A 42 25.34 -12.81 8.63
C LYS A 42 24.65 -11.89 7.61
N GLN A 43 23.33 -11.89 7.56
CA GLN A 43 22.50 -11.18 6.58
C GLN A 43 21.55 -10.16 7.23
N LYS A 44 21.70 -9.84 8.52
CA LYS A 44 20.88 -8.83 9.21
C LYS A 44 20.85 -7.47 8.51
N TRP A 45 21.89 -7.13 7.76
CA TRP A 45 21.97 -5.91 6.94
C TRP A 45 20.95 -5.86 5.80
N ALA A 46 20.37 -7.00 5.42
CA ALA A 46 19.41 -7.10 4.31
C ALA A 46 18.03 -6.57 4.70
N LEU A 47 17.75 -6.41 6.00
CA LEU A 47 16.44 -6.04 6.49
C LEU A 47 16.54 -5.04 7.65
N ASN A 48 15.98 -3.85 7.45
CA ASN A 48 15.69 -2.94 8.54
C ASN A 48 14.54 -3.51 9.40
N ARG A 49 14.83 -3.88 10.64
CA ARG A 49 13.85 -4.48 11.55
C ARG A 49 12.95 -3.43 12.17
N LEU A 50 11.66 -3.71 12.19
CA LEU A 50 10.62 -2.86 12.75
C LEU A 50 10.89 -2.55 14.23
N ASN A 51 11.32 -1.32 14.49
CA ASN A 51 11.60 -0.79 15.82
C ASN A 51 11.40 0.72 15.80
N THR A 52 10.54 1.25 16.67
CA THR A 52 10.16 2.67 16.68
C THR A 52 11.36 3.60 16.91
N GLU A 53 12.29 3.25 17.78
CA GLU A 53 13.49 4.07 18.04
C GLU A 53 14.44 4.11 16.83
N GLU A 54 14.60 2.99 16.14
CA GLU A 54 15.43 2.94 14.93
C GLU A 54 14.77 3.69 13.76
N ILE A 55 13.43 3.63 13.66
CA ILE A 55 12.68 4.44 12.70
C ILE A 55 12.84 5.92 13.00
N LYS A 56 12.71 6.32 14.27
CA LYS A 56 12.89 7.70 14.70
C LYS A 56 14.28 8.24 14.37
N LYS A 57 15.33 7.45 14.62
CA LYS A 57 16.71 7.81 14.24
C LYS A 57 16.87 7.90 12.72
N ALA A 58 16.26 7.00 11.97
CA ALA A 58 16.33 7.01 10.51
C ALA A 58 15.59 8.21 9.90
N GLU A 59 14.45 8.59 10.49
CA GLU A 59 13.71 9.80 10.12
C GLU A 59 14.53 11.06 10.41
N ALA A 60 15.06 11.21 11.62
CA ALA A 60 15.92 12.35 11.97
C ALA A 60 17.14 12.45 11.02
N ARG A 61 17.78 11.32 10.71
CA ARG A 61 18.88 11.28 9.74
C ARG A 61 18.43 11.69 8.33
N ALA A 62 17.25 11.26 7.88
CA ALA A 62 16.70 11.68 6.59
C ALA A 62 16.56 13.20 6.53
N ARG A 63 16.05 13.82 7.60
CA ARG A 63 15.94 15.29 7.73
C ARG A 63 17.30 15.97 7.70
N GLU A 64 18.28 15.45 8.43
CA GLU A 64 19.66 15.97 8.43
C GLU A 64 20.32 15.89 7.04
N GLU A 65 20.00 14.85 6.27
CA GLU A 65 20.45 14.67 4.88
C GLU A 65 19.64 15.51 3.87
N GLY A 66 18.63 16.27 4.33
CA GLY A 66 17.89 17.25 3.54
C GLY A 66 16.47 16.85 3.14
N ALA A 67 15.91 15.76 3.68
CA ALA A 67 14.53 15.38 3.38
C ALA A 67 13.51 16.41 3.90
N GLU A 68 12.71 16.95 2.99
CA GLU A 68 11.58 17.83 3.28
C GLU A 68 10.29 17.06 3.54
N VAL A 69 10.18 15.85 2.97
CA VAL A 69 9.10 14.89 3.23
C VAL A 69 9.71 13.53 3.55
N VAL A 70 9.19 12.81 4.55
CA VAL A 70 9.61 11.44 4.89
C VAL A 70 8.43 10.47 4.81
N ILE A 71 8.54 9.51 3.89
CA ILE A 71 7.59 8.41 3.72
C ILE A 71 8.15 7.16 4.39
N LEU A 72 7.34 6.48 5.18
CA LEU A 72 7.68 5.22 5.84
C LEU A 72 6.86 4.06 5.27
N SER A 73 7.54 3.12 4.61
CA SER A 73 6.96 1.82 4.27
C SER A 73 7.16 0.80 5.39
N VAL A 74 6.08 0.14 5.81
CA VAL A 74 6.12 -0.85 6.90
C VAL A 74 5.52 -2.18 6.45
N HIS A 75 6.26 -3.27 6.63
CA HIS A 75 5.78 -4.63 6.39
C HIS A 75 5.29 -5.23 7.71
N TRP A 76 3.97 -5.31 7.92
CA TRP A 76 3.33 -5.57 9.22
C TRP A 76 1.89 -6.12 9.14
N GLY A 77 1.31 -6.52 10.28
CA GLY A 77 -0.08 -6.95 10.35
C GLY A 77 -0.25 -8.46 10.16
N LEU A 78 -1.50 -8.90 10.07
CA LEU A 78 -1.87 -10.32 9.90
C LEU A 78 -2.30 -10.55 8.46
N GLU A 79 -1.76 -11.61 7.84
CA GLU A 79 -2.11 -12.01 6.48
C GLU A 79 -3.61 -12.34 6.37
N HIS A 80 -4.26 -11.83 5.32
CA HIS A 80 -5.65 -12.09 4.96
C HIS A 80 -6.70 -11.51 5.93
N TYR A 81 -6.32 -10.59 6.82
CA TYR A 81 -7.26 -9.86 7.68
C TYR A 81 -7.43 -8.41 7.20
N ASN A 82 -8.61 -8.06 6.68
CA ASN A 82 -8.94 -6.69 6.25
C ASN A 82 -9.03 -5.69 7.41
N GLU A 83 -9.14 -6.18 8.65
CA GLU A 83 -9.12 -5.36 9.84
C GLU A 83 -7.72 -5.33 10.45
N PRO A 84 -7.11 -4.14 10.64
CA PRO A 84 -5.84 -4.00 11.33
C PRO A 84 -5.85 -4.61 12.72
N SER A 85 -4.81 -5.37 13.04
CA SER A 85 -4.67 -5.98 14.37
C SER A 85 -4.38 -4.93 15.44
N VAL A 86 -4.71 -5.22 16.70
CA VAL A 86 -4.44 -4.31 17.82
C VAL A 86 -2.96 -3.88 17.90
N PRO A 87 -1.96 -4.78 17.73
CA PRO A 87 -0.56 -4.36 17.67
C PRO A 87 -0.24 -3.41 16.52
N GLN A 88 -0.88 -3.59 15.36
CA GLN A 88 -0.71 -2.72 14.20
C GLN A 88 -1.22 -1.30 14.48
N LEU A 89 -2.41 -1.19 15.09
CA LEU A 89 -3.00 0.08 15.51
C LEU A 89 -2.14 0.80 16.55
N GLN A 90 -1.67 0.08 17.57
CA GLN A 90 -0.80 0.62 18.62
C GLN A 90 0.55 1.07 18.08
N LEU A 91 1.07 0.38 17.07
CA LEU A 91 2.32 0.78 16.43
C LEU A 91 2.11 2.00 15.53
N ALA A 92 1.03 2.08 14.76
CA ALA A 92 0.69 3.28 13.99
C ALA A 92 0.55 4.52 14.88
N GLN A 93 -0.14 4.41 16.03
CA GLN A 93 -0.24 5.48 17.02
C GLN A 93 1.16 5.94 17.49
N ARG A 94 2.02 5.01 17.91
CA ARG A 94 3.37 5.34 18.36
C ARG A 94 4.24 5.93 17.26
N LEU A 95 4.19 5.40 16.05
CA LEU A 95 4.99 5.92 14.92
C LEU A 95 4.61 7.37 14.62
N THR A 96 3.33 7.68 14.54
CA THR A 96 2.83 9.02 14.23
C THR A 96 2.98 10.02 15.39
N GLU A 97 3.12 9.53 16.63
CA GLU A 97 3.33 10.38 17.82
C GLU A 97 4.82 10.63 18.09
N GLU A 98 5.67 9.61 17.91
CA GLU A 98 7.06 9.64 18.37
C GLU A 98 8.08 9.98 17.26
N THR A 99 7.65 9.99 15.98
CA THR A 99 8.49 10.26 14.80
C THR A 99 7.93 11.42 13.96
N GLY A 100 8.76 11.99 13.07
CA GLY A 100 8.36 13.06 12.14
C GLY A 100 8.00 12.59 10.73
N VAL A 101 7.49 11.37 10.56
CA VAL A 101 7.11 10.85 9.23
C VAL A 101 5.81 11.50 8.75
N ASP A 102 5.75 11.84 7.45
CA ASP A 102 4.59 12.53 6.86
C ASP A 102 3.55 11.57 6.25
N LEU A 103 3.94 10.31 6.02
CA LEU A 103 3.07 9.26 5.48
C LEU A 103 3.56 7.87 5.86
N VAL A 104 2.64 7.02 6.32
CA VAL A 104 2.90 5.59 6.57
C VAL A 104 2.17 4.72 5.55
N ILE A 105 2.92 3.87 4.85
CA ILE A 105 2.39 2.91 3.86
C ILE A 105 2.69 1.49 4.32
N GLY A 106 1.64 0.78 4.71
CA GLY A 106 1.69 -0.59 5.16
C GLY A 106 1.51 -1.60 4.03
N HIS A 107 2.15 -2.76 4.20
CA HIS A 107 1.92 -3.96 3.40
C HIS A 107 2.13 -5.21 4.28
N HIS A 108 2.04 -6.43 3.69
CA HIS A 108 2.09 -7.78 4.29
C HIS A 108 0.72 -8.43 4.45
N ALA A 109 -0.33 -7.68 4.80
CA ALA A 109 -1.64 -8.27 5.05
C ALA A 109 -2.24 -8.93 3.79
N HIS A 110 -1.71 -8.65 2.60
CA HIS A 110 -2.14 -9.20 1.30
C HIS A 110 -3.60 -8.91 0.93
N VAL A 111 -4.28 -8.08 1.71
CA VAL A 111 -5.65 -7.60 1.51
C VAL A 111 -5.72 -6.12 1.84
N VAL A 112 -6.75 -5.45 1.33
CA VAL A 112 -6.98 -4.03 1.58
C VAL A 112 -7.41 -3.83 3.04
N GLN A 113 -6.74 -2.91 3.73
CA GLN A 113 -7.05 -2.44 5.08
C GLN A 113 -7.34 -0.93 5.06
N PRO A 114 -7.88 -0.34 6.16
CA PRO A 114 -8.21 1.08 6.22
C PRO A 114 -7.05 2.02 5.86
N ILE A 115 -7.43 3.21 5.37
CA ILE A 115 -6.58 4.40 5.30
C ILE A 115 -7.22 5.46 6.19
N GLN A 116 -6.48 6.02 7.13
CA GLN A 116 -7.00 7.01 8.11
C GLN A 116 -5.90 7.98 8.55
N LYS A 117 -6.28 9.14 9.11
CA LYS A 117 -5.33 10.00 9.82
C LYS A 117 -5.16 9.51 11.27
N VAL A 118 -3.91 9.32 11.68
CA VAL A 118 -3.53 9.02 13.07
C VAL A 118 -2.57 10.14 13.51
N ASN A 119 -2.94 10.88 14.56
CA ASN A 119 -2.20 12.06 15.01
C ASN A 119 -1.89 13.07 13.88
N GLY A 120 -2.84 13.25 12.95
CA GLY A 120 -2.68 14.15 11.80
C GLY A 120 -1.93 13.56 10.59
N THR A 121 -1.28 12.40 10.75
CA THR A 121 -0.51 11.73 9.69
C THR A 121 -1.33 10.64 9.02
N TRP A 122 -1.30 10.55 7.68
CA TRP A 122 -1.97 9.46 6.98
C TRP A 122 -1.28 8.11 7.20
N VAL A 123 -2.08 7.11 7.51
CA VAL A 123 -1.66 5.72 7.64
C VAL A 123 -2.52 4.84 6.73
N ALA A 124 -1.92 4.32 5.66
CA ALA A 124 -2.49 3.24 4.87
C ALA A 124 -2.04 1.90 5.47
N TYR A 125 -2.92 1.18 6.16
CA TYR A 125 -2.51 -0.02 6.91
C TYR A 125 -2.08 -1.18 6.00
N SER A 126 -2.76 -1.35 4.88
CA SER A 126 -2.40 -2.25 3.79
C SER A 126 -3.14 -1.86 2.52
N LEU A 127 -2.41 -1.71 1.43
CA LEU A 127 -2.99 -1.40 0.11
C LEU A 127 -3.48 -2.63 -0.67
N GLY A 128 -3.43 -3.83 -0.07
CA GLY A 128 -3.73 -5.09 -0.77
C GLY A 128 -2.70 -5.42 -1.85
N ASN A 129 -3.00 -6.40 -2.71
CA ASN A 129 -2.07 -6.83 -3.74
C ASN A 129 -2.32 -6.07 -5.06
N GLN A 130 -1.24 -5.82 -5.81
CA GLN A 130 -1.31 -5.28 -7.17
C GLN A 130 -0.83 -6.30 -8.21
N LEU A 131 0.43 -6.72 -8.14
CA LEU A 131 0.98 -7.75 -9.03
C LEU A 131 1.42 -8.95 -8.19
N ALA A 132 0.45 -9.64 -7.57
CA ALA A 132 0.70 -10.88 -6.84
C ALA A 132 -0.40 -11.90 -7.13
N ARG A 133 -0.01 -13.17 -7.25
CA ARG A 133 -0.90 -14.32 -7.34
C ARG A 133 -0.57 -15.28 -6.21
N HIS A 134 -1.50 -15.43 -5.27
CA HIS A 134 -1.41 -16.45 -4.23
C HIS A 134 -1.71 -17.83 -4.83
N SER A 135 -1.13 -18.88 -4.24
CA SER A 135 -1.41 -20.27 -4.64
C SER A 135 -2.88 -20.65 -4.47
N SER A 136 -3.60 -19.93 -3.60
CA SER A 136 -5.01 -20.11 -3.34
C SER A 136 -5.70 -18.73 -3.33
N PRO A 137 -6.13 -18.25 -4.52
CA PRO A 137 -6.92 -17.03 -4.66
C PRO A 137 -8.20 -17.09 -3.83
N THR A 138 -8.57 -16.00 -3.16
CA THR A 138 -9.73 -15.96 -2.24
C THR A 138 -10.83 -14.99 -2.65
N GLY A 139 -10.62 -14.23 -3.72
CA GLY A 139 -11.40 -13.06 -4.11
C GLY A 139 -10.89 -11.78 -3.44
N LEU A 140 -10.46 -11.84 -2.18
CA LEU A 140 -9.98 -10.69 -1.41
C LEU A 140 -8.49 -10.42 -1.62
N THR A 141 -7.70 -11.46 -1.91
CA THR A 141 -6.26 -11.35 -2.18
C THR A 141 -5.96 -10.75 -3.54
N GLU A 142 -6.95 -10.69 -4.42
CA GLU A 142 -6.84 -10.08 -5.74
C GLU A 142 -7.22 -8.60 -5.71
N GLU A 143 -7.87 -8.16 -4.64
CA GLU A 143 -8.24 -6.77 -4.43
C GLU A 143 -7.03 -5.96 -3.95
N GLY A 144 -6.90 -4.77 -4.51
CA GLY A 144 -5.87 -3.82 -4.15
C GLY A 144 -6.36 -2.39 -4.28
N VAL A 145 -5.53 -1.47 -3.83
CA VAL A 145 -5.80 -0.04 -3.91
C VAL A 145 -4.52 0.69 -4.32
N ILE A 146 -4.64 1.56 -5.32
CA ILE A 146 -3.65 2.61 -5.56
C ILE A 146 -4.00 3.76 -4.62
N GLY A 147 -3.19 3.96 -3.57
CA GLY A 147 -3.26 5.14 -2.72
C GLY A 147 -2.58 6.33 -3.41
N TRP A 148 -3.26 7.47 -3.46
CA TRP A 148 -2.77 8.71 -4.04
C TRP A 148 -2.68 9.77 -2.94
N PHE A 149 -1.45 10.12 -2.55
CA PHE A 149 -1.20 11.09 -1.49
C PHE A 149 -0.59 12.35 -2.10
N GLU A 150 -1.29 13.47 -1.92
CA GLU A 150 -0.86 14.76 -2.46
C GLU A 150 -0.37 15.65 -1.32
N PHE A 151 0.87 16.11 -1.46
CA PHE A 151 1.56 16.95 -0.49
C PHE A 151 1.52 18.39 -0.98
N GLN A 152 0.98 19.28 -0.14
CA GLN A 152 0.92 20.71 -0.39
C GLN A 152 1.74 21.44 0.68
N GLU A 153 2.71 22.25 0.23
CA GLU A 153 3.53 23.05 1.14
C GLU A 153 2.69 24.14 1.81
N THR A 154 2.89 24.31 3.12
CA THR A 154 2.25 25.33 3.95
C THR A 154 3.31 26.02 4.81
N ALA A 155 2.93 27.10 5.50
CA ALA A 155 3.84 27.79 6.41
C ALA A 155 4.29 26.94 7.61
N GLU A 156 3.56 25.88 7.95
CA GLU A 156 3.78 25.03 9.13
C GLU A 156 4.36 23.65 8.77
N GLY A 157 4.57 23.37 7.48
CA GLY A 157 5.02 22.06 6.97
C GLY A 157 4.21 21.62 5.75
N TRP A 158 3.86 20.34 5.67
CA TRP A 158 3.11 19.78 4.55
C TRP A 158 1.69 19.41 4.98
N ASP A 159 0.68 19.90 4.26
CA ASP A 159 -0.65 19.31 4.31
C ASP A 159 -0.73 18.15 3.31
N VAL A 160 -1.37 17.06 3.73
CA VAL A 160 -1.45 15.84 2.94
C VAL A 160 -2.92 15.45 2.77
N THR A 161 -3.33 15.29 1.52
CA THR A 161 -4.64 14.74 1.16
C THR A 161 -4.49 13.33 0.60
N ALA A 162 -5.48 12.48 0.86
CA ALA A 162 -5.48 11.09 0.39
C ALA A 162 -6.64 10.86 -0.57
N ARG A 163 -6.34 10.20 -1.69
CA ARG A 163 -7.32 9.70 -2.65
C ARG A 163 -7.00 8.25 -2.97
N TYR A 164 -7.92 7.52 -3.58
CA TYR A 164 -7.65 6.13 -3.93
C TYR A 164 -8.35 5.64 -5.20
N ARG A 165 -7.75 4.63 -5.85
CA ARG A 165 -8.40 3.80 -6.88
C ARG A 165 -8.35 2.33 -6.52
N THR A 166 -9.49 1.68 -6.57
CA THR A 166 -9.59 0.22 -6.41
C THR A 166 -9.04 -0.46 -7.64
N THR A 167 -8.14 -1.41 -7.40
CA THR A 167 -7.61 -2.30 -8.42
C THR A 167 -8.03 -3.74 -8.15
N LEU A 168 -8.13 -4.53 -9.21
CA LEU A 168 -8.35 -5.97 -9.11
C LEU A 168 -7.35 -6.71 -9.99
N VAL A 169 -6.84 -7.82 -9.50
CA VAL A 169 -6.08 -8.77 -10.31
C VAL A 169 -7.03 -9.80 -10.93
N ASP A 170 -7.19 -9.70 -12.23
CA ASP A 170 -7.81 -10.76 -13.01
C ASP A 170 -6.82 -11.91 -13.18
N ILE A 171 -7.21 -13.09 -12.71
CA ILE A 171 -6.42 -14.31 -12.77
C ILE A 171 -7.08 -15.24 -13.80
N PRO A 172 -6.30 -15.83 -14.74
CA PRO A 172 -6.81 -16.86 -15.64
C PRO A 172 -7.38 -18.04 -14.85
N PRO A 173 -8.51 -18.63 -15.29
CA PRO A 173 -9.04 -19.82 -14.65
C PRO A 173 -8.00 -20.95 -14.75
N GLU A 174 -7.95 -21.79 -13.72
CA GLU A 174 -7.24 -23.06 -13.82
C GLU A 174 -8.10 -24.00 -14.68
N VAL A 175 -7.52 -24.52 -15.77
CA VAL A 175 -8.20 -25.38 -16.74
C VAL A 175 -7.47 -26.72 -16.74
N GLU A 176 -8.20 -27.81 -16.56
CA GLU A 176 -7.61 -29.14 -16.55
C GLU A 176 -7.17 -29.55 -17.97
N PRO A 177 -6.17 -30.45 -18.11
CA PRO A 177 -5.73 -30.92 -19.41
C PRO A 177 -6.88 -31.52 -20.24
N GLY A 178 -7.20 -30.89 -21.37
CA GLY A 178 -8.26 -31.32 -22.28
C GLY A 178 -9.58 -30.58 -22.13
N GLU A 179 -9.71 -29.67 -21.16
CA GLU A 179 -10.85 -28.76 -21.04
C GLU A 179 -10.63 -27.50 -21.88
N GLU A 180 -11.74 -26.94 -22.40
CA GLU A 180 -11.72 -25.65 -23.06
C GLU A 180 -11.80 -24.53 -22.02
N THR A 181 -11.03 -23.47 -22.23
CA THR A 181 -11.14 -22.27 -21.40
C THR A 181 -12.52 -21.64 -21.61
N PRO A 182 -13.24 -21.26 -20.53
CA PRO A 182 -14.54 -20.60 -20.66
C PRO A 182 -14.47 -19.37 -21.58
N ASP A 183 -15.50 -19.20 -22.41
CA ASP A 183 -15.62 -18.03 -23.28
C ASP A 183 -15.58 -16.74 -22.46
N GLY A 184 -14.74 -15.79 -22.87
CA GLY A 184 -14.57 -14.50 -22.18
C GLY A 184 -13.64 -14.52 -20.95
N ALA A 185 -13.06 -15.68 -20.61
CA ALA A 185 -12.04 -15.75 -19.56
C ALA A 185 -10.78 -14.96 -19.94
N VAL A 186 -10.12 -14.40 -18.92
CA VAL A 186 -8.81 -13.77 -19.11
C VAL A 186 -7.75 -14.82 -19.37
N ARG A 187 -6.83 -14.52 -20.30
CA ARG A 187 -5.75 -15.42 -20.70
C ARG A 187 -4.44 -15.16 -19.95
N ASP A 188 -4.26 -13.92 -19.50
CA ASP A 188 -3.09 -13.47 -18.77
C ASP A 188 -3.50 -12.83 -17.44
N LEU A 189 -2.56 -12.79 -16.50
CA LEU A 189 -2.70 -11.98 -15.28
C LEU A 189 -2.80 -10.51 -15.68
N ARG A 190 -3.87 -9.83 -15.22
CA ARG A 190 -4.11 -8.42 -15.52
C ARG A 190 -4.46 -7.65 -14.26
N LEU A 191 -3.71 -6.58 -14.00
CA LEU A 191 -4.13 -5.57 -13.04
C LEU A 191 -5.10 -4.61 -13.74
N VAL A 192 -6.29 -4.43 -13.20
CA VAL A 192 -7.32 -3.55 -13.76
C VAL A 192 -7.74 -2.49 -12.74
N ASP A 193 -8.04 -1.28 -13.21
CA ASP A 193 -8.80 -0.28 -12.45
C ASP A 193 -10.27 -0.70 -12.49
N ALA A 194 -10.80 -1.11 -11.33
CA ALA A 194 -12.16 -1.64 -11.25
C ALA A 194 -13.22 -0.60 -11.61
N GLN A 195 -12.99 0.69 -11.32
CA GLN A 195 -13.93 1.75 -11.68
C GLN A 195 -13.91 1.97 -13.19
N GLN A 196 -12.73 2.05 -13.79
CA GLN A 196 -12.61 2.22 -15.24
C GLN A 196 -13.30 1.09 -16.01
N MET A 197 -13.18 -0.16 -15.53
CA MET A 197 -13.85 -1.31 -16.17
C MET A 197 -15.39 -1.23 -16.07
N LEU A 198 -15.94 -0.46 -15.13
CA LEU A 198 -17.39 -0.23 -15.04
C LEU A 198 -17.85 0.97 -15.86
N ASP A 199 -17.04 2.02 -15.93
CA ASP A 199 -17.35 3.23 -16.69
C ASP A 199 -17.24 2.96 -18.20
N GLU A 200 -16.28 2.13 -18.60
CA GLU A 200 -15.99 1.74 -19.99
C GLU A 200 -16.04 0.22 -20.15
N PRO A 201 -17.23 -0.42 -20.06
CA PRO A 201 -17.33 -1.88 -19.95
C PRO A 201 -17.01 -2.63 -21.24
N GLY A 202 -17.03 -1.99 -22.42
CA GLY A 202 -16.82 -2.65 -23.70
C GLY A 202 -17.72 -3.89 -23.86
N ASP A 203 -17.10 -5.04 -24.18
CA ASP A 203 -17.77 -6.34 -24.35
C ASP A 203 -17.69 -7.25 -23.11
N LEU A 204 -17.44 -6.68 -21.93
CA LEU A 204 -17.38 -7.45 -20.67
C LEU A 204 -18.73 -8.10 -20.35
N SER A 205 -18.69 -9.35 -19.87
CA SER A 205 -19.90 -10.05 -19.41
C SER A 205 -20.44 -9.45 -18.11
N GLU A 206 -21.74 -9.60 -17.85
CA GLU A 206 -22.35 -9.15 -16.58
C GLU A 206 -21.71 -9.78 -15.35
N GLU A 207 -21.22 -11.01 -15.45
CA GLU A 207 -20.50 -11.67 -14.35
C GLU A 207 -19.18 -10.94 -14.03
N ARG A 208 -18.44 -10.51 -15.05
CA ARG A 208 -17.20 -9.73 -14.85
C ARG A 208 -17.50 -8.35 -14.28
N LEU A 209 -18.53 -7.69 -14.78
CA LEU A 209 -18.96 -6.39 -14.23
C LEU A 209 -19.42 -6.54 -12.78
N ALA A 210 -20.14 -7.60 -12.42
CA ALA A 210 -20.52 -7.89 -11.02
C ALA A 210 -19.30 -8.10 -10.13
N ARG A 211 -18.25 -8.80 -10.62
CA ARG A 211 -16.99 -8.97 -9.90
C ARG A 211 -16.30 -7.63 -9.63
N TYR A 212 -16.22 -6.73 -10.60
CA TYR A 212 -15.63 -5.41 -10.40
C TYR A 212 -16.44 -4.52 -9.45
N ARG A 213 -17.78 -4.53 -9.56
CA ARG A 213 -18.68 -3.84 -8.61
C ARG A 213 -18.45 -4.33 -7.18
N LEU A 214 -18.38 -5.65 -6.98
CA LEU A 214 -18.15 -6.25 -5.67
C LEU A 214 -16.79 -5.85 -5.08
N ALA A 215 -15.73 -5.86 -5.88
CA ALA A 215 -14.41 -5.43 -5.46
C ALA A 215 -14.39 -3.95 -5.04
N LEU A 216 -15.05 -3.08 -5.81
CA LEU A 216 -15.21 -1.66 -5.46
C LEU A 216 -15.93 -1.48 -4.14
N ASP A 217 -17.08 -2.13 -3.95
CA ASP A 217 -17.88 -1.98 -2.73
C ASP A 217 -17.13 -2.49 -1.49
N ARG A 218 -16.45 -3.63 -1.60
CA ARG A 218 -15.65 -4.21 -0.51
C ARG A 218 -14.46 -3.35 -0.14
N THR A 219 -13.63 -3.00 -1.11
CA THR A 219 -12.45 -2.16 -0.87
C THR A 219 -12.85 -0.81 -0.29
N ARG A 220 -13.89 -0.18 -0.83
CA ARG A 220 -14.48 1.04 -0.26
C ARG A 220 -14.89 0.83 1.21
N GLY A 221 -15.58 -0.26 1.52
CA GLY A 221 -15.97 -0.61 2.89
C GLY A 221 -14.77 -0.75 3.83
N PHE A 222 -13.73 -1.48 3.41
CA PHE A 222 -12.52 -1.67 4.21
C PHE A 222 -11.74 -0.37 4.42
N LEU A 223 -11.54 0.40 3.35
CA LEU A 223 -10.83 1.68 3.40
C LEU A 223 -11.49 2.66 4.38
N TYR A 224 -12.82 2.67 4.42
CA TYR A 224 -13.61 3.57 5.26
C TYR A 224 -13.93 3.03 6.66
N ASN A 225 -13.56 1.79 6.99
CA ASN A 225 -13.95 1.14 8.25
C ASN A 225 -13.43 1.85 9.52
N ARG A 226 -12.43 2.74 9.38
CA ARG A 226 -11.84 3.50 10.50
C ARG A 226 -11.76 5.01 10.28
N GLY A 227 -12.80 5.61 9.71
CA GLY A 227 -13.02 7.07 9.83
C GLY A 227 -13.09 7.85 8.53
N ALA A 228 -13.04 7.19 7.38
CA ALA A 228 -12.91 7.91 6.13
C ALA A 228 -14.19 8.15 5.27
N PRO A 229 -15.46 7.80 5.63
CA PRO A 229 -16.59 8.47 4.98
C PRO A 229 -16.81 9.83 5.66
N GLY A 230 -16.13 10.87 5.17
CA GLY A 230 -16.41 12.28 5.48
C GLY A 230 -15.73 12.88 6.73
N GLY A 231 -14.90 12.13 7.47
CA GLY A 231 -14.16 12.64 8.64
C GLY A 231 -12.80 13.25 8.29
N ASP A 232 -11.97 12.48 7.58
CA ASP A 232 -10.57 12.87 7.27
C ASP A 232 -10.37 13.44 5.85
N GLY A 233 -11.44 13.48 5.04
CA GLY A 233 -11.41 14.02 3.67
C GLY A 233 -10.90 13.09 2.58
N MET A 234 -10.72 11.78 2.85
CA MET A 234 -10.31 10.82 1.80
C MET A 234 -11.43 10.52 0.80
N GLU A 235 -11.11 10.62 -0.47
CA GLU A 235 -12.06 10.42 -1.58
C GLU A 235 -11.53 9.42 -2.61
N GLN A 236 -12.43 8.98 -3.49
CA GLN A 236 -12.02 8.18 -4.64
C GLN A 236 -11.32 9.12 -5.66
N LEU A 237 -10.14 8.73 -6.14
CA LEU A 237 -9.37 9.51 -7.11
C LEU A 237 -10.09 9.51 -8.45
N SER A 238 -10.63 10.64 -8.91
CA SER A 238 -11.14 10.74 -10.29
C SER A 238 -10.00 10.81 -11.31
N LEU A 239 -10.17 10.15 -12.47
CA LEU A 239 -9.22 10.19 -13.59
C LEU A 239 -9.73 11.07 -14.76
N GLU A 240 -10.76 11.87 -14.52
CA GLU A 240 -11.24 12.84 -15.52
C GLU A 240 -10.08 13.75 -15.97
N LYS A 241 -9.99 13.95 -17.29
CA LYS A 241 -8.94 14.74 -17.95
C LYS A 241 -9.21 16.24 -17.86
#